data_AF-A0A0P8YZ54-F1
#
_entry.id   AF-A0A0P8YZ54-F1
#
_cell.length_a   1.000
_cell.length_b   1.000
_cell.length_c   1.000
_cell.angle_alpha   90.00
_cell.angle_beta   90.00
_cell.angle_gamma   90.00
#
_symmetry.space_group_name_H-M   'P 1'
#
loop_
_entity.id
_entity.type
_entity.pdbx_description
1 polymer ?
#
loop_
_entity_poly.entity_id
_entity_poly.type
_entity_poly.pdbx_seq_one_letter_code
_entity_poly.pdbx_strand_id
1 'polypeptide(L)'
;MALNTPLGDDSNSEEILLIAENHFGRMLRRAEEIITTLEDENSCASKEAAVRIRDLGKAMQTTLDERSKLEKLRKNNAGIVHDYALDFDAARDEIGRRMARLRDAASSGGIPE
;
A
#
# COMPACT_ATOMS: atom_id res chain seq x y z
N MET A 1 5.94 -18.84 17.04
CA MET A 1 5.22 -17.66 16.53
C MET A 1 5.61 -17.55 15.07
N ALA A 2 4.72 -17.95 14.17
CA ALA A 2 4.96 -17.84 12.74
C ALA A 2 4.54 -16.44 12.30
N LEU A 3 5.48 -15.67 11.77
CA LEU A 3 5.20 -14.40 11.09
C LEU A 3 4.86 -14.78 9.66
N ASN A 4 3.63 -14.55 9.25
CA ASN A 4 3.18 -14.71 7.88
C ASN A 4 3.42 -13.41 7.12
N THR A 5 3.95 -13.52 5.90
CA THR A 5 4.00 -12.41 4.95
C THR A 5 2.57 -12.22 4.42
N PRO A 6 1.90 -11.09 4.70
CA PRO A 6 0.45 -10.96 4.50
C PRO A 6 0.03 -10.68 3.07
N LEU A 7 0.96 -10.42 2.16
CA LEU A 7 0.61 -10.20 0.75
C LEU A 7 0.70 -11.53 0.01
N GLY A 8 -0.43 -12.24 0.01
CA GLY A 8 -0.69 -13.29 -0.98
C GLY A 8 -0.54 -12.71 -2.39
N ASP A 9 0.22 -13.42 -3.23
CA ASP A 9 0.60 -13.09 -4.60
C ASP A 9 0.71 -11.59 -4.89
N ASP A 10 1.74 -10.98 -4.30
CA ASP A 10 2.13 -9.59 -4.53
C ASP A 10 2.37 -9.27 -6.01
N SER A 11 2.58 -10.30 -6.85
CA SER A 11 2.88 -10.19 -8.28
C SER A 11 1.86 -9.32 -9.02
N ASN A 12 0.56 -9.42 -8.74
CA ASN A 12 -0.45 -8.63 -9.43
C ASN A 12 -0.50 -7.17 -8.94
N SER A 13 -0.21 -6.94 -7.65
CA SER A 13 -0.14 -5.58 -7.09
C SER A 13 1.13 -4.85 -7.57
N GLU A 14 2.25 -5.56 -7.60
CA GLU A 14 3.52 -5.09 -8.14
C GLU A 14 3.44 -4.85 -9.65
N GLU A 15 2.76 -5.71 -10.41
CA GLU A 15 2.54 -5.51 -11.84
C GLU A 15 1.71 -4.25 -12.13
N ILE A 16 0.62 -4.04 -11.39
CA ILE A 16 -0.20 -2.82 -11.51
C ILE A 16 0.62 -1.57 -11.10
N LEU A 17 1.48 -1.69 -10.09
CA LEU A 17 2.39 -0.61 -9.69
C LEU A 17 3.39 -0.28 -10.79
N LEU A 18 4.01 -1.29 -11.39
CA LEU A 18 4.97 -1.13 -12.48
C LEU A 18 4.32 -0.51 -13.73
N ILE A 19 3.11 -0.96 -14.09
CA ILE A 19 2.35 -0.38 -15.20
C ILE A 19 2.06 1.10 -14.94
N ALA A 20 1.67 1.44 -13.71
CA ALA A 20 1.43 2.82 -13.32
C ALA A 20 2.70 3.68 -13.39
N GLU A 21 3.82 3.21 -12.84
CA GLU A 21 5.12 3.90 -12.91
C GLU A 21 5.54 4.17 -14.36
N ASN A 22 5.40 3.17 -15.24
CA ASN A 22 5.76 3.32 -16.63
C ASN A 22 4.81 4.28 -17.38
N HIS A 23 3.51 4.26 -17.03
CA HIS A 23 2.55 5.24 -17.55
C HIS A 23 2.89 6.66 -17.10
N PHE A 24 3.33 6.85 -15.85
CA PHE A 24 3.77 8.14 -15.34
C PHE A 24 5.04 8.63 -16.03
N GLY A 25 6.04 7.77 -16.23
CA GLY A 25 7.26 8.14 -16.97
C GLY A 25 6.95 8.60 -18.39
N ARG A 26 5.97 7.96 -19.06
CA ARG A 26 5.49 8.39 -20.39
C ARG A 26 4.78 9.74 -20.33
N MET A 27 3.90 9.95 -19.35
CA MET A 27 3.17 11.21 -19.19
C MET A 27 4.10 12.39 -18.84
N LEU A 28 5.09 12.17 -17.97
CA LEU A 28 6.08 13.19 -17.60
C LEU A 28 6.89 13.63 -18.83
N ARG A 29 7.33 12.66 -19.65
CA ARG A 29 8.05 12.93 -20.89
C ARG A 29 7.19 13.73 -21.88
N ARG A 30 5.89 13.43 -21.99
CA ARG A 30 4.96 14.20 -22.83
C ARG A 30 4.76 15.63 -22.32
N ALA A 31 4.70 15.82 -21.01
CA ALA A 31 4.62 17.15 -20.42
C ALA A 31 5.91 17.95 -20.71
N GLU A 32 7.08 17.32 -20.58
CA GLU A 32 8.39 17.92 -20.91
C GLU A 32 8.46 18.34 -22.39
N GLU A 33 8.05 17.44 -23.30
CA GLU A 33 7.97 17.73 -24.75
C GLU A 33 7.09 18.96 -25.01
N ILE A 34 5.91 19.03 -24.40
CA ILE A 34 5.01 20.18 -24.57
C ILE A 34 5.65 21.46 -24.02
N ILE A 35 6.30 21.41 -22.85
CA ILE A 35 6.98 22.57 -22.27
C ILE A 35 8.07 23.08 -23.20
N THR A 36 8.96 22.21 -23.68
CA THR A 36 10.04 22.60 -24.59
C THR A 36 9.52 23.22 -25.90
N THR A 37 8.49 22.62 -26.51
CA THR A 37 7.88 23.19 -27.73
C THR A 37 7.25 24.55 -27.51
N LEU A 38 6.67 24.80 -26.33
CA LEU A 38 6.07 26.10 -25.99
C LEU A 38 7.13 27.17 -25.66
N GLU A 39 8.31 26.76 -25.19
CA GLU A 39 9.44 27.67 -24.98
C GLU A 39 10.11 28.07 -26.30
N ASP A 40 10.16 27.16 -27.28
CA ASP A 40 10.71 27.42 -28.61
C ASP A 40 9.75 28.24 -29.51
N GLU A 41 8.43 28.08 -29.36
CA GLU A 41 7.39 28.79 -30.13
C GLU A 41 6.90 30.07 -29.43
N ASN A 42 7.65 31.16 -29.51
CA ASN A 42 7.20 32.42 -28.90
C ASN A 42 6.18 33.18 -29.77
N SER A 43 4.88 33.09 -29.43
CA SER A 43 4.02 34.25 -29.07
C SER A 43 2.52 33.93 -29.19
N CYS A 44 1.76 34.20 -28.11
CA CYS A 44 0.29 34.11 -27.95
C CYS A 44 -0.33 32.78 -27.46
N ALA A 45 0.28 31.61 -27.70
CA ALA A 45 -0.21 30.34 -27.15
C ALA A 45 0.11 30.12 -25.64
N SER A 46 0.83 31.04 -25.00
CA SER A 46 1.77 30.72 -23.91
C SER A 46 1.34 30.98 -22.46
N LYS A 47 0.08 31.30 -22.16
CA LYS A 47 -0.39 31.36 -20.75
C LYS A 47 -1.39 30.27 -20.40
N GLU A 48 -2.38 30.05 -21.25
CA GLU A 48 -3.43 29.09 -20.98
C GLU A 48 -2.90 27.65 -21.00
N ALA A 49 -2.00 27.33 -21.94
CA ALA A 49 -1.29 26.06 -21.98
C ALA A 49 -0.44 25.82 -20.72
N ALA A 50 0.31 26.84 -20.26
CA ALA A 50 1.11 26.76 -19.04
C ALA A 50 0.25 26.55 -17.78
N VAL A 51 -0.94 27.17 -17.72
CA VAL A 51 -1.91 26.94 -16.64
C VAL A 51 -2.45 25.51 -16.69
N ARG A 52 -2.82 25.01 -17.87
CA ARG A 52 -3.32 23.63 -18.04
C ARG A 52 -2.30 22.59 -17.61
N ILE A 53 -1.03 22.78 -17.98
CA ILE A 53 0.07 21.89 -17.56
C ILE A 53 0.26 21.92 -16.04
N ARG A 54 0.20 23.12 -15.44
CA ARG A 54 0.29 23.27 -13.98
C ARG A 54 -0.86 22.60 -13.25
N ASP A 55 -2.08 22.76 -13.74
CA ASP A 55 -3.27 22.16 -13.14
C ASP A 55 -3.28 20.64 -13.31
N LEU A 56 -2.77 20.13 -14.44
CA LEU A 56 -2.50 18.71 -14.63
C LEU A 56 -1.50 18.18 -13.60
N GLY A 57 -0.39 18.90 -13.36
CA GLY A 57 0.59 18.54 -12.33
C GLY A 57 0.00 18.50 -10.92
N LYS A 58 -0.90 19.43 -10.57
CA LYS A 58 -1.61 19.42 -9.27
C LYS A 58 -2.59 18.25 -9.15
N ALA A 59 -3.34 17.96 -10.21
CA ALA A 59 -4.25 16.81 -10.24
C ALA A 59 -3.46 15.50 -10.06
N MET A 60 -2.31 15.39 -10.71
CA MET A 60 -1.39 14.25 -10.54
C MET A 60 -0.87 14.14 -9.11
N GLN A 61 -0.38 15.25 -8.51
CA GLN A 61 0.06 15.23 -7.11
C GLN A 61 -1.05 14.74 -6.16
N THR A 62 -2.28 15.18 -6.40
CA THR A 62 -3.44 14.74 -5.61
C THR A 62 -3.68 13.23 -5.74
N THR A 63 -3.55 12.66 -6.95
CA THR A 63 -3.68 11.21 -7.14
C THR A 63 -2.57 10.41 -6.45
N LEU A 64 -1.35 10.95 -6.35
CA LEU A 64 -0.23 10.33 -5.62
C LEU A 64 -0.46 10.34 -4.11
N ASP A 65 -1.00 11.45 -3.60
CA ASP A 65 -1.34 11.57 -2.18
C ASP A 65 -2.45 10.58 -1.81
N GLU A 66 -3.49 10.45 -2.64
CA GLU A 66 -4.55 9.46 -2.44
C GLU A 66 -4.05 8.02 -2.53
N ARG A 67 -3.15 7.71 -3.47
CA ARG A 67 -2.51 6.39 -3.55
C ARG A 67 -1.72 6.07 -2.27
N SER A 68 -0.96 7.04 -1.77
CA SER A 68 -0.20 6.89 -0.53
C SER A 68 -1.12 6.65 0.68
N LYS A 69 -2.33 7.23 0.68
CA LYS A 69 -3.34 6.96 1.71
C LYS A 69 -3.95 5.57 1.55
N LEU A 70 -4.24 5.12 0.33
CA LEU A 70 -4.78 3.78 0.05
C LEU A 70 -3.80 2.67 0.46
N GLU A 71 -2.51 2.84 0.17
CA GLU A 71 -1.45 1.93 0.63
C GLU A 71 -1.43 1.82 2.16
N LYS A 72 -1.48 2.96 2.87
CA LYS A 72 -1.58 2.97 4.34
C LYS A 72 -2.83 2.26 4.84
N LEU A 73 -3.99 2.51 4.22
CA LEU A 73 -5.25 1.85 4.57
C LEU A 73 -5.20 0.34 4.30
N ARG A 74 -4.60 -0.09 3.18
CA ARG A 74 -4.40 -1.51 2.85
C ARG A 74 -3.54 -2.19 3.92
N LYS A 75 -2.40 -1.58 4.29
CA LYS A 75 -1.53 -2.09 5.36
C LYS A 75 -2.26 -2.20 6.70
N ASN A 76 -3.02 -1.15 7.07
CA ASN A 76 -3.80 -1.15 8.31
C ASN A 76 -4.89 -2.25 8.33
N ASN A 77 -5.65 -2.41 7.24
CA ASN A 77 -6.71 -3.42 7.14
C ASN A 77 -6.15 -4.85 7.16
N ALA A 78 -4.97 -5.07 6.59
CA ALA A 78 -4.30 -6.36 6.63
C ALA A 78 -3.61 -6.66 7.98
N GLY A 79 -3.80 -5.81 8.99
CA GLY A 79 -3.20 -5.99 10.32
C GLY A 79 -1.67 -5.90 10.30
N ILE A 80 -1.10 -5.23 9.30
CA ILE A 80 0.35 -5.10 9.12
C ILE A 80 0.85 -4.02 10.09
N VAL A 81 1.64 -4.44 11.08
CA VAL A 81 2.33 -3.55 12.01
C VAL A 81 3.84 -3.77 11.81
N HIS A 82 4.57 -2.71 11.43
CA HIS A 82 6.01 -2.77 11.12
C HIS A 82 6.39 -3.75 9.99
N ASP A 83 5.60 -3.83 8.91
CA ASP A 83 5.78 -4.77 7.77
C ASP A 83 5.66 -6.26 8.12
N TYR A 84 5.14 -6.60 9.30
CA TYR A 84 4.75 -7.96 9.66
C TYR A 84 3.24 -8.01 9.95
N ALA A 85 2.56 -9.05 9.48
CA ALA A 85 1.23 -9.37 9.96
C ALA A 85 1.31 -10.39 11.09
N LEU A 86 0.40 -10.26 12.04
CA LEU A 86 0.17 -11.28 13.05
C LEU A 86 -0.87 -12.28 12.52
N ASP A 87 -0.50 -13.55 12.44
CA ASP A 87 -1.45 -14.62 12.15
C ASP A 87 -2.39 -14.81 13.34
N PHE A 88 -3.55 -14.15 13.30
CA PHE A 88 -4.56 -14.25 14.35
C PHE A 88 -5.16 -15.66 14.45
N ASP A 89 -5.17 -16.44 13.37
CA ASP A 89 -5.69 -17.80 13.38
C ASP A 89 -4.72 -18.75 14.09
N ALA A 90 -3.43 -18.71 13.72
CA ALA A 90 -2.39 -19.47 14.42
C ALA A 90 -2.24 -19.04 15.88
N ALA A 91 -2.39 -17.74 16.18
CA ALA A 91 -2.39 -17.23 17.55
C ALA A 91 -3.60 -17.76 18.35
N ARG A 92 -4.79 -17.78 17.75
CA ARG A 92 -6.00 -18.33 18.38
C ARG A 92 -5.85 -19.81 18.68
N ASP A 93 -5.30 -20.58 17.75
CA ASP A 93 -5.02 -22.00 17.94
C ASP A 93 -4.05 -22.25 19.10
N GLU A 94 -2.98 -21.45 19.18
CA GLU A 94 -2.01 -21.55 20.27
C GLU A 94 -2.62 -21.20 21.63
N ILE A 95 -3.42 -20.14 21.70
CA ILE A 95 -4.14 -19.77 22.92
C ILE A 95 -5.12 -20.90 23.31
N GLY A 96 -5.87 -21.44 22.34
CA GLY A 96 -6.80 -22.55 22.56
C GLY A 96 -6.12 -23.78 23.16
N ARG A 97 -4.96 -24.18 22.62
CA ARG A 97 -4.15 -25.29 23.16
C ARG A 97 -3.70 -25.03 24.58
N ARG A 98 -3.22 -23.82 24.90
CA ARG A 98 -2.80 -23.46 26.27
C ARG A 98 -3.97 -23.48 27.24
N MET A 99 -5.13 -22.96 26.84
CA MET A 99 -6.35 -22.98 27.64
C MET A 99 -6.90 -24.39 27.86
N ALA A 100 -6.72 -25.30 26.89
CA ALA A 100 -7.05 -26.72 27.09
C ALA A 100 -6.14 -27.36 28.15
N ARG A 101 -4.82 -27.16 28.04
CA ARG A 101 -3.86 -27.67 29.04
C ARG A 101 -4.12 -27.15 30.44
N LEU A 102 -4.47 -25.87 30.59
CA LEU A 102 -4.83 -25.30 31.90
C LEU A 102 -6.10 -25.92 32.47
N ARG A 103 -7.10 -26.24 31.63
CA ARG A 103 -8.32 -26.94 32.04
C ARG A 103 -8.02 -28.37 32.47
N ASP A 104 -7.22 -29.10 31.70
CA ASP A 104 -6.83 -30.47 32.04
C ASP A 104 -6.07 -30.52 33.38
N ALA A 105 -5.16 -29.57 33.60
CA ALA A 105 -4.44 -29.43 34.87
C ALA A 105 -5.39 -29.09 36.03
N ALA A 106 -6.35 -28.19 35.84
CA ALA A 106 -7.34 -27.85 36.86
C ALA A 106 -8.26 -29.03 37.20
N SER A 107 -8.63 -29.85 36.21
CA SER A 107 -9.43 -31.07 36.42
C SER A 107 -8.66 -32.21 37.10
N SER A 108 -7.33 -32.16 37.12
CA SER A 108 -6.48 -33.11 37.86
C SER A 108 -6.28 -32.76 39.35
N GLY A 109 -6.94 -31.69 39.83
CA GLY A 109 -6.85 -31.19 41.20
C GLY A 109 -7.58 -32.03 42.25
N GLY A 110 -7.17 -33.28 42.43
CA GLY A 110 -7.19 -33.93 43.74
C GLY A 110 -5.76 -33.93 44.27
N ILE A 111 -5.40 -32.92 45.08
CA ILE A 111 -4.14 -32.99 45.84
C ILE A 111 -4.36 -34.09 46.89
N PRO A 112 -3.56 -35.18 46.91
CA PRO A 112 -3.65 -36.16 47.99
C PRO A 112 -3.24 -35.48 49.30
N GLU A 113 -4.05 -35.61 50.35
CA GLU A 113 -3.66 -35.24 51.73
C GLU A 113 -2.50 -36.11 52.24
#